data_AF-A0A5P9CQ33-F1
#
_entry.id   AF-A0A5P9CQ33-F1
#
_cell.length_a   1.000
_cell.length_b   1.000
_cell.length_c   1.000
_cell.angle_alpha   90.00
_cell.angle_beta   90.00
_cell.angle_gamma   90.00
#
_symmetry.space_group_name_H-M   'P 1'
#
loop_
_entity.id
_entity.type
_entity.pdbx_description
1 polymer ?
#
loop_
_entity_poly.entity_id
_entity_poly.type
_entity_poly.pdbx_seq_one_letter_code
_entity_poly.pdbx_strand_id
1 'polypeptide(L)'
;MKKKFACAVDAEKAMGDFASQCHLLGFAQSTIVKEPIYSGRGRPKKDEKPTGYHYLIDATPYTDLEKVKLAKLKVGVFILATNDTDGVDLTMAALLEHYKSQQKVERGFRFLKSPEFLTSSIFLKKPQRIEALLMIMTLSLLVYASLEHKIRESLTTTEEFFPNMVKNKTTTKPTARWVFLKFEGIDTLEFGGQSFTTAAA
;
A
#
# COMPACT_ATOMS: atom_id res chain seq x y z
N MET A 1 9.75 22.63 19.87
CA MET A 1 9.15 23.61 20.81
C MET A 1 9.29 23.04 22.22
N LYS A 2 9.95 23.74 23.17
CA LYS A 2 10.19 23.20 24.53
C LYS A 2 8.91 23.32 25.38
N LYS A 3 8.41 22.21 25.94
CA LYS A 3 7.21 22.21 26.80
C LYS A 3 7.59 22.64 28.22
N LYS A 4 6.90 23.65 28.74
CA LYS A 4 7.11 24.22 30.09
C LYS A 4 6.13 23.62 31.08
N PHE A 5 6.61 23.28 32.28
CA PHE A 5 5.81 22.75 33.38
C PHE A 5 5.80 23.71 34.57
N ALA A 6 4.69 23.69 35.33
CA ALA A 6 4.52 24.56 36.50
C ALA A 6 5.29 24.06 37.73
N CYS A 7 5.50 22.74 37.85
CA CYS A 7 6.29 22.14 38.92
C CYS A 7 7.21 21.02 38.40
N ALA A 8 8.22 20.65 39.21
CA ALA A 8 9.15 19.58 38.88
C ALA A 8 8.45 18.21 38.81
N VAL A 9 7.51 17.95 39.74
CA VAL A 9 6.77 16.68 39.80
C VAL A 9 5.98 16.43 38.50
N ASP A 10 5.36 17.47 37.94
CA ASP A 10 4.64 17.37 36.67
C ASP A 10 5.59 17.07 35.49
N ALA A 11 6.78 17.67 35.51
CA ALA A 11 7.81 17.45 34.49
C ALA A 11 8.36 16.01 34.56
N GLU A 12 8.62 15.51 35.76
CA GLU A 12 9.05 14.12 36.02
C GLU A 12 7.99 13.12 35.56
N LYS A 13 6.73 13.34 35.93
CA LYS A 13 5.61 12.49 35.52
C LYS A 13 5.46 12.47 34.00
N ALA A 14 5.48 13.64 33.36
CA ALA A 14 5.39 13.73 31.90
C ALA A 14 6.57 13.04 31.19
N MET A 15 7.77 13.08 31.77
CA MET A 15 8.92 12.34 31.25
C MET A 15 8.72 10.82 31.38
N GLY A 16 8.22 10.34 32.52
CA GLY A 16 7.89 8.93 32.74
C GLY A 16 6.81 8.44 31.78
N ASP A 17 5.73 9.19 31.61
CA ASP A 17 4.64 8.88 30.68
C ASP A 17 5.17 8.80 29.25
N PHE A 18 5.98 9.76 28.81
CA PHE A 18 6.58 9.76 27.48
C PHE A 18 7.56 8.60 27.28
N ALA A 19 8.40 8.30 28.28
CA ALA A 19 9.33 7.19 28.21
C ALA A 19 8.60 5.84 28.11
N SER A 20 7.47 5.67 28.80
CA SER A 20 6.66 4.45 28.74
C SER A 20 6.05 4.19 27.35
N GLN A 21 5.76 5.26 26.59
CA GLN A 21 5.27 5.16 25.22
C GLN A 21 6.39 4.82 24.21
N CYS A 22 7.65 5.06 24.58
CA CYS A 22 8.81 4.88 23.72
C CYS A 22 9.42 3.48 23.89
N HIS A 23 8.96 2.53 23.08
CA HIS A 23 9.36 1.12 23.20
C HIS A 23 10.80 0.83 22.75
N LEU A 24 11.36 1.66 21.86
CA LEU A 24 12.67 1.44 21.22
C LEU A 24 13.73 2.49 21.62
N LEU A 25 13.33 3.51 22.38
CA LEU A 25 14.22 4.59 22.82
C LEU A 25 14.54 4.41 24.30
N GLY A 26 15.76 4.78 24.66
CA GLY A 26 16.15 5.10 26.02
C GLY A 26 16.43 6.60 26.15
N PHE A 27 16.55 7.07 27.38
CA PHE A 27 16.84 8.47 27.68
C PHE A 27 18.02 8.52 28.65
N ALA A 28 19.09 9.20 28.24
CA ALA A 28 20.24 9.49 29.10
C ALA A 28 20.10 10.92 29.65
N GLN A 29 20.67 11.16 30.84
CA GLN A 29 20.74 12.48 31.45
C GLN A 29 19.38 13.20 31.57
N SER A 30 18.33 12.48 31.97
CA SER A 30 17.01 13.09 32.22
C SER A 30 17.07 13.98 33.46
N THR A 31 17.20 15.28 33.24
CA THR A 31 17.27 16.29 34.29
C THR A 31 16.14 17.30 34.13
N ILE A 32 15.69 17.84 35.26
CA ILE A 32 14.72 18.93 35.27
C ILE A 32 15.47 20.23 35.48
N VAL A 33 15.42 21.11 34.48
CA VAL A 33 16.02 22.44 34.53
C VAL A 33 14.98 23.44 35.03
N LYS A 34 15.28 24.09 36.15
CA LYS A 34 14.46 25.17 36.72
C LYS A 34 14.87 26.51 36.11
N GLU A 35 13.98 27.13 35.36
CA GLU A 35 14.22 28.42 34.70
C GLU A 35 13.35 29.54 35.34
N PRO A 36 13.95 30.70 35.68
CA PRO A 36 13.22 31.84 36.23
C PRO A 36 12.37 32.56 35.17
N ILE A 37 11.19 33.01 35.58
CA ILE A 37 10.28 33.86 34.80
C ILE A 37 10.39 35.30 35.29
N TYR A 38 10.50 36.25 34.37
CA TYR A 38 10.51 37.68 34.67
C TYR A 38 9.33 38.37 33.99
N SER A 39 8.74 39.37 34.65
CA SER A 39 7.56 40.10 34.19
C SER A 39 7.82 41.06 33.03
N GLY A 40 9.06 41.54 32.86
CA GLY A 40 9.43 42.47 31.80
C GLY A 40 9.75 41.76 30.46
N ARG A 41 9.44 42.42 29.34
CA ARG A 41 9.95 42.01 28.02
C ARG A 41 11.42 42.42 27.88
N GLY A 42 12.31 41.46 27.61
CA GLY A 42 13.74 41.70 27.36
C GLY A 42 14.66 41.05 28.39
N ARG A 43 15.95 41.42 28.36
CA ARG A 43 16.95 40.90 29.32
C ARG A 43 16.66 41.45 30.72
N PRO A 44 16.57 40.61 31.76
CA PRO A 44 16.32 41.07 33.14
C PRO A 44 17.39 42.06 33.62
N LYS A 45 17.00 43.03 34.46
CA LYS A 45 17.97 43.90 35.13
C LYS A 45 18.79 43.08 36.14
N LYS A 46 20.02 43.54 36.42
CA LYS A 46 21.04 42.78 37.19
C LYS A 46 20.56 42.28 38.57
N ASP A 47 19.56 42.92 39.17
CA ASP A 47 19.01 42.61 40.50
C ASP A 47 17.49 42.36 40.50
N GLU A 48 16.88 42.07 39.35
CA GLU A 48 15.45 41.80 39.25
C GLU A 48 15.11 40.41 39.83
N LYS A 49 14.17 40.35 40.79
CA LYS A 49 13.72 39.07 41.37
C LYS A 49 12.78 38.36 40.39
N PRO A 50 12.93 37.03 40.18
CA PRO A 50 12.01 36.26 39.35
C PRO A 50 10.57 36.37 39.87
N THR A 51 9.62 36.59 38.96
CA THR A 51 8.18 36.59 39.22
C THR A 51 7.63 35.18 39.42
N GLY A 52 8.36 34.17 38.95
CA GLY A 52 8.03 32.75 39.10
C GLY A 52 9.11 31.85 38.51
N TYR A 53 8.83 30.55 38.43
CA TYR A 53 9.72 29.57 37.79
C TYR A 53 8.90 28.62 36.90
N HIS A 54 9.49 28.20 35.79
CA HIS A 54 9.02 27.04 35.03
C HIS A 54 10.08 25.95 35.00
N TYR A 55 9.62 24.72 34.80
CA TYR A 55 10.46 23.54 34.76
C TYR A 55 10.49 23.00 33.32
N LEU A 56 11.67 22.70 32.83
CA LEU A 56 11.90 22.09 31.52
C LEU A 56 12.54 20.71 31.72
N ILE A 57 12.16 19.77 30.87
CA ILE A 57 12.82 18.47 30.79
C ILE A 57 13.98 18.62 29.81
N ASP A 58 15.19 18.30 30.27
CA ASP A 58 16.36 18.12 29.42
C ASP A 58 16.76 16.64 29.47
N ALA A 59 16.74 15.99 28.31
CA ALA A 59 17.03 14.57 28.19
C ALA A 59 17.62 14.30 26.81
N THR A 60 18.62 13.42 26.77
CA THR A 60 19.23 12.98 25.52
C THR A 60 18.64 11.62 25.12
N PRO A 61 17.72 11.56 24.14
CA PRO A 61 17.19 10.29 23.67
C PRO A 61 18.28 9.52 22.91
N TYR A 62 18.31 8.21 23.10
CA TYR A 62 19.13 7.28 22.33
C TYR A 62 18.31 6.08 21.88
N THR A 63 18.73 5.44 20.80
CA THR A 63 18.10 4.22 20.31
C THR A 63 18.71 3.02 21.02
N ASP A 64 17.87 2.19 21.65
CA ASP A 64 18.29 0.95 22.27
C ASP A 64 18.40 -0.14 21.19
N LEU A 65 19.64 -0.45 20.78
CA LEU A 65 19.92 -1.37 19.69
C LEU A 65 19.47 -2.81 20.00
N GLU A 66 19.49 -3.23 21.26
CA GLU A 66 19.04 -4.57 21.65
C GLU A 66 17.51 -4.68 21.57
N LYS A 67 16.78 -3.66 22.04
CA LYS A 67 15.32 -3.60 21.85
C LYS A 67 14.94 -3.57 20.38
N VAL A 68 15.67 -2.81 19.55
CA VAL A 68 15.45 -2.79 18.09
C VAL A 68 15.70 -4.15 17.46
N LYS A 69 16.78 -4.85 17.85
CA LYS A 69 17.10 -6.19 17.35
C LYS A 69 15.98 -7.20 17.69
N LEU A 70 15.52 -7.20 18.94
CA LEU A 70 14.41 -8.05 19.37
C LEU A 70 13.10 -7.72 18.67
N ALA A 71 12.80 -6.44 18.48
CA ALA A 71 11.60 -6.01 17.74
C ALA A 71 11.64 -6.46 16.29
N LYS A 72 12.80 -6.37 15.61
CA LYS A 72 12.98 -6.85 14.24
C LYS A 72 12.73 -8.35 14.09
N LEU A 73 13.07 -9.17 15.08
CA LEU A 73 12.76 -10.61 15.05
C LEU A 73 11.25 -10.90 15.10
N LYS A 74 10.45 -9.99 15.66
CA LYS A 74 8.98 -10.14 15.77
C LYS A 74 8.23 -9.58 14.58
N VAL A 75 8.90 -8.82 13.70
CA VAL A 75 8.28 -8.17 12.55
C VAL A 75 8.66 -8.92 11.28
N GLY A 76 7.67 -9.35 10.51
CA GLY A 76 7.86 -9.77 9.12
C GLY A 76 8.03 -11.26 8.85
N VAL A 77 7.71 -12.14 9.80
CA VAL A 77 7.67 -13.59 9.56
C VAL A 77 6.21 -14.02 9.37
N PHE A 78 5.93 -14.79 8.32
CA PHE A 78 4.65 -15.47 8.11
C PHE A 78 4.92 -16.95 7.86
N ILE A 79 4.04 -17.81 8.36
CA ILE A 79 4.21 -19.26 8.28
C ILE A 79 3.57 -19.73 6.97
N LEU A 80 4.33 -20.48 6.18
CA LEU A 80 3.82 -21.24 5.04
C LEU A 80 3.84 -22.72 5.40
N ALA A 81 2.68 -23.37 5.30
CA ALA A 81 2.54 -24.81 5.47
C ALA A 81 2.19 -25.43 4.12
N THR A 82 2.87 -26.53 3.78
CA THR A 82 2.63 -27.32 2.56
C THR A 82 2.48 -28.79 2.94
N ASN A 83 1.72 -29.53 2.13
CA ASN A 83 1.59 -30.97 2.26
C ASN A 83 2.75 -31.72 1.58
N ASP A 84 3.60 -31.03 0.82
CA ASP A 84 4.84 -31.58 0.28
C ASP A 84 5.89 -31.64 1.40
N THR A 85 6.12 -32.84 1.93
CA THR A 85 7.06 -33.10 3.02
C THR A 85 8.48 -33.38 2.54
N ASP A 86 8.61 -33.85 1.30
CA ASP A 86 9.86 -34.39 0.78
C ASP A 86 10.63 -33.32 -0.01
N GLY A 87 9.95 -32.24 -0.42
CA GLY A 87 10.55 -31.05 -1.03
C GLY A 87 11.18 -31.31 -2.40
N VAL A 88 10.81 -32.43 -3.02
CA VAL A 88 11.33 -32.88 -4.32
C VAL A 88 10.72 -32.07 -5.46
N ASP A 89 9.41 -31.82 -5.39
CA ASP A 89 8.67 -31.11 -6.42
C ASP A 89 8.53 -29.61 -6.11
N LEU A 90 8.53 -29.22 -4.83
CA LEU A 90 8.32 -27.83 -4.41
C LEU A 90 9.46 -27.31 -3.54
N THR A 91 10.44 -26.67 -4.19
CA THR A 91 11.48 -25.93 -3.46
C THR A 91 10.88 -24.79 -2.62
N MET A 92 11.57 -24.39 -1.54
CA MET A 92 11.11 -23.29 -0.69
C MET A 92 10.93 -21.97 -1.45
N ALA A 93 11.78 -21.72 -2.45
CA ALA A 93 11.66 -20.55 -3.32
C ALA A 93 10.39 -20.61 -4.19
N ALA A 94 10.11 -21.78 -4.79
CA ALA A 94 8.89 -21.99 -5.56
C ALA A 94 7.64 -21.88 -4.69
N LEU A 95 7.62 -22.48 -3.49
CA LEU A 95 6.52 -22.36 -2.53
C LEU A 95 6.20 -20.89 -2.20
N LEU A 96 7.24 -20.10 -1.93
CA LEU A 96 7.10 -18.67 -1.65
C LEU A 96 6.58 -17.91 -2.88
N GLU A 97 7.09 -18.19 -4.07
CA GLU A 97 6.63 -17.57 -5.31
C GLU A 97 5.15 -17.87 -5.58
N HIS A 98 4.74 -19.14 -5.47
CA HIS A 98 3.36 -19.56 -5.63
C HIS A 98 2.44 -18.84 -4.65
N TYR A 99 2.81 -18.80 -3.37
CA TYR A 99 2.05 -18.06 -2.35
C TYR A 99 1.92 -16.57 -2.70
N LYS A 100 3.03 -15.91 -3.07
CA LYS A 100 3.00 -14.48 -3.46
C LYS A 100 2.21 -14.24 -4.76
N SER A 101 2.15 -15.22 -5.66
CA SER A 101 1.39 -15.13 -6.89
C SER A 101 -0.13 -15.09 -6.67
N GLN A 102 -0.62 -15.56 -5.52
CA GLN A 102 -2.05 -15.55 -5.16
C GLN A 102 -2.65 -14.12 -5.13
N GLN A 103 -1.84 -13.10 -4.81
CA GLN A 103 -2.26 -11.69 -4.89
C GLN A 103 -2.64 -11.22 -6.31
N LYS A 104 -2.24 -11.96 -7.37
CA LYS A 104 -2.70 -11.69 -8.74
C LYS A 104 -4.19 -12.01 -8.88
N VAL A 105 -4.67 -13.08 -8.23
CA VAL A 105 -6.09 -13.48 -8.23
C VAL A 105 -6.94 -12.42 -7.52
N GLU A 106 -6.48 -11.90 -6.39
CA GLU A 106 -7.18 -10.84 -5.64
C GLU A 106 -7.36 -9.56 -6.43
N ARG A 107 -6.36 -9.19 -7.24
CA ARG A 107 -6.47 -8.05 -8.17
C ARG A 107 -7.51 -8.29 -9.26
N GLY A 108 -7.68 -9.53 -9.71
CA GLY A 108 -8.76 -9.92 -10.63
C GLY A 108 -10.14 -9.64 -10.04
N PHE A 109 -10.37 -9.86 -8.74
CA PHE A 109 -11.64 -9.54 -8.09
C PHE A 109 -11.96 -8.05 -8.01
N ARG A 110 -10.95 -7.16 -8.11
CA ARG A 110 -11.21 -5.71 -8.22
C ARG A 110 -11.98 -5.37 -9.50
N PHE A 111 -11.74 -6.11 -10.58
CA PHE A 111 -12.47 -5.94 -11.84
C PHE A 111 -13.97 -6.26 -11.67
N LEU A 112 -14.33 -7.32 -10.93
CA LEU A 112 -15.74 -7.62 -10.61
C LEU A 112 -16.42 -6.49 -9.83
N LYS A 113 -15.65 -5.73 -9.05
CA LYS A 113 -16.14 -4.62 -8.24
C LYS A 113 -16.04 -3.27 -8.96
N SER A 114 -15.50 -3.25 -10.18
CA SER A 114 -15.28 -2.01 -10.92
C SER A 114 -16.62 -1.39 -11.31
N PRO A 115 -16.82 -0.09 -11.05
CA PRO A 115 -17.98 0.65 -11.52
C PRO A 115 -18.27 0.44 -13.01
N GLU A 116 -17.22 0.46 -13.81
CA GLU A 116 -17.27 0.33 -15.26
C GLU A 116 -17.97 -0.94 -15.76
N PHE A 117 -18.07 -2.00 -14.93
CA PHE A 117 -18.80 -3.23 -15.24
C PHE A 117 -20.18 -3.33 -14.59
N LEU A 118 -20.47 -2.53 -13.56
CA LEU A 118 -21.64 -2.74 -12.69
C LEU A 118 -22.49 -1.48 -12.37
N THR A 119 -22.07 -0.26 -12.70
CA THR A 119 -22.64 0.94 -12.05
C THR A 119 -23.78 1.68 -12.73
N SER A 120 -24.81 0.99 -13.23
CA SER A 120 -26.10 1.69 -13.33
C SER A 120 -27.33 0.81 -13.57
N SER A 121 -27.21 -0.36 -14.19
CA SER A 121 -28.39 -1.00 -14.81
C SER A 121 -28.87 -2.29 -14.13
N ILE A 122 -28.12 -2.86 -13.18
CA ILE A 122 -28.41 -4.20 -12.69
C ILE A 122 -29.07 -4.18 -11.30
N PHE A 123 -30.39 -3.94 -11.27
CA PHE A 123 -31.22 -4.12 -10.07
C PHE A 123 -31.56 -5.60 -9.84
N LEU A 124 -30.63 -6.37 -9.26
CA LEU A 124 -30.88 -7.76 -8.90
C LEU A 124 -31.54 -7.85 -7.53
N LYS A 125 -32.86 -8.02 -7.53
CA LYS A 125 -33.65 -8.17 -6.29
C LYS A 125 -33.70 -9.61 -5.74
N LYS A 126 -33.37 -10.61 -6.56
CA LYS A 126 -33.47 -12.03 -6.21
C LYS A 126 -32.07 -12.67 -6.09
N PRO A 127 -31.78 -13.45 -5.03
CA PRO A 127 -30.48 -14.09 -4.82
C PRO A 127 -29.99 -14.92 -6.01
N GLN A 128 -30.88 -15.67 -6.65
CA GLN A 128 -30.53 -16.54 -7.78
C GLN A 128 -29.98 -15.76 -8.98
N ARG A 129 -30.46 -14.52 -9.20
CA ARG A 129 -29.98 -13.68 -10.29
C ARG A 129 -28.60 -13.07 -9.96
N ILE A 130 -28.31 -12.87 -8.67
CA ILE A 130 -26.98 -12.44 -8.20
C ILE A 130 -25.98 -13.57 -8.43
N GLU A 131 -26.32 -14.80 -8.06
CA GLU A 131 -25.48 -15.97 -8.27
C GLU A 131 -25.18 -16.20 -9.76
N ALA A 132 -26.21 -16.16 -10.62
CA ALA A 132 -26.05 -16.30 -12.06
C ALA A 132 -25.16 -15.20 -12.65
N LEU A 133 -25.35 -13.94 -12.23
CA LEU A 133 -24.48 -12.85 -12.69
C LEU A 133 -23.04 -13.05 -12.24
N LEU A 134 -22.81 -13.40 -10.97
CA LEU A 134 -21.46 -13.66 -10.45
C LEU A 134 -20.76 -14.78 -11.22
N MET A 135 -21.49 -15.84 -11.58
CA MET A 135 -20.96 -16.92 -12.42
C MET A 135 -20.56 -16.41 -13.81
N ILE A 136 -21.40 -15.62 -14.47
CA ILE A 136 -21.08 -15.04 -15.79
C ILE A 136 -19.88 -14.11 -15.70
N MET A 137 -19.83 -13.23 -14.69
CA MET A 137 -18.72 -12.29 -14.55
C MET A 137 -17.39 -12.99 -14.21
N THR A 138 -17.42 -14.06 -13.41
CA THR A 138 -16.22 -14.87 -13.13
C THR A 138 -15.76 -15.64 -14.36
N LEU A 139 -16.67 -16.14 -15.19
CA LEU A 139 -16.34 -16.73 -16.49
C LEU A 139 -15.72 -15.69 -17.43
N SER A 140 -16.29 -14.49 -17.52
CA SER A 140 -15.70 -13.40 -18.30
C SER A 140 -14.28 -13.10 -17.85
N LEU A 141 -14.03 -13.03 -16.53
CA LEU A 141 -12.69 -12.85 -15.98
C LEU A 141 -11.70 -13.94 -16.41
N LEU A 142 -12.13 -15.20 -16.43
CA LEU A 142 -11.31 -16.31 -16.92
C LEU A 142 -10.92 -16.11 -18.39
N VAL A 143 -11.87 -15.68 -19.22
CA VAL A 143 -11.63 -15.37 -20.64
C VAL A 143 -10.64 -14.20 -20.78
N TYR A 144 -10.83 -13.09 -20.05
CA TYR A 144 -9.91 -11.96 -20.05
C TYR A 144 -8.49 -12.37 -19.64
N ALA A 145 -8.35 -13.15 -18.56
CA ALA A 145 -7.05 -13.63 -18.10
C ALA A 145 -6.36 -14.54 -19.13
N SER A 146 -7.13 -15.41 -19.79
CA SER A 146 -6.63 -16.31 -20.83
C SER A 146 -6.16 -15.53 -22.07
N LEU A 147 -6.93 -14.51 -22.48
CA LEU A 147 -6.55 -13.61 -23.58
C LEU A 147 -5.29 -12.82 -23.24
N GLU A 148 -5.20 -12.23 -22.05
CA GLU A 148 -4.00 -11.52 -21.61
C GLU A 148 -2.77 -12.43 -21.60
N HIS A 149 -2.92 -13.67 -21.14
CA HIS A 149 -1.83 -14.63 -21.15
C HIS A 149 -1.34 -14.89 -22.58
N LYS A 150 -2.25 -15.24 -23.50
CA LYS A 150 -1.92 -15.47 -24.90
C LYS A 150 -1.26 -14.27 -25.57
N ILE A 151 -1.83 -13.07 -25.41
CA ILE A 151 -1.28 -11.85 -26.02
C ILE A 151 0.13 -11.58 -25.50
N ARG A 152 0.37 -11.73 -24.20
CA ARG A 152 1.69 -11.49 -23.59
C ARG A 152 2.73 -12.52 -24.02
N GLU A 153 2.32 -13.78 -24.14
CA GLU A 153 3.17 -14.86 -24.64
C GLU A 153 3.56 -14.61 -26.11
N SER A 154 2.60 -14.26 -26.96
CA SER A 154 2.86 -13.88 -28.35
C SER A 154 3.83 -12.70 -28.44
N LEU A 155 3.58 -11.60 -27.72
CA LEU A 155 4.46 -10.42 -27.72
C LEU A 155 5.87 -10.72 -27.23
N THR A 156 6.02 -11.63 -26.26
CA THR A 156 7.33 -12.04 -25.76
C THR A 156 8.07 -12.87 -26.81
N THR A 157 7.35 -13.72 -27.54
CA THR A 157 7.92 -14.60 -28.58
C THR A 157 8.30 -13.82 -29.84
N THR A 158 7.52 -12.81 -30.23
CA THR A 158 7.79 -11.96 -31.40
C THR A 158 8.71 -10.78 -31.08
N GLU A 159 9.08 -10.58 -29.81
CA GLU A 159 9.82 -9.40 -29.31
C GLU A 159 9.14 -8.06 -29.66
N GLU A 160 7.82 -8.08 -29.76
CA GLU A 160 7.01 -6.91 -30.12
C GLU A 160 6.43 -6.21 -28.89
N PHE A 161 5.91 -5.00 -29.11
CA PHE A 161 5.33 -4.18 -28.06
C PHE A 161 3.94 -3.67 -28.43
N PHE A 162 3.07 -3.57 -27.42
CA PHE A 162 1.75 -2.96 -27.57
C PHE A 162 1.76 -1.50 -27.09
N PRO A 163 1.01 -0.57 -27.70
CA PRO A 163 0.86 0.78 -27.19
C PRO A 163 0.35 0.79 -25.74
N ASN A 164 0.87 1.66 -24.89
CA ASN A 164 0.41 1.81 -23.50
C ASN A 164 -0.65 2.92 -23.39
N MET A 165 -1.39 2.94 -22.27
CA MET A 165 -2.34 4.03 -21.94
C MET A 165 -1.62 5.38 -21.74
N VAL A 166 -0.35 5.36 -21.35
CA VAL A 166 0.49 6.55 -21.26
C VAL A 166 1.03 6.90 -22.64
N LYS A 167 0.83 8.14 -23.08
CA LYS A 167 1.31 8.64 -24.38
C LYS A 167 2.80 8.31 -24.56
N ASN A 168 3.16 7.85 -25.76
CA ASN A 168 4.51 7.51 -26.19
C ASN A 168 5.23 6.44 -25.33
N LYS A 169 4.47 5.59 -24.63
CA LYS A 169 5.03 4.40 -23.99
C LYS A 169 4.47 3.15 -24.63
N THR A 170 5.28 2.10 -24.66
CA THR A 170 4.88 0.77 -25.09
C THR A 170 4.95 -0.19 -23.90
N THR A 171 4.31 -1.35 -24.02
CA THR A 171 4.28 -2.38 -22.99
C THR A 171 4.27 -3.77 -23.62
N THR A 172 5.01 -4.70 -23.03
CA THR A 172 4.93 -6.14 -23.33
C THR A 172 3.85 -6.84 -22.51
N LYS A 173 3.20 -6.12 -21.58
CA LYS A 173 2.19 -6.64 -20.65
C LYS A 173 0.88 -5.85 -20.75
N PRO A 174 0.22 -5.76 -21.92
CA PRO A 174 -1.07 -5.09 -22.03
C PRO A 174 -2.15 -5.85 -21.24
N THR A 175 -3.23 -5.15 -20.87
CA THR A 175 -4.45 -5.78 -20.36
C THR A 175 -5.43 -6.00 -21.51
N ALA A 176 -6.23 -7.06 -21.45
CA ALA A 176 -7.14 -7.41 -22.55
C ALA A 176 -8.21 -6.32 -22.74
N ARG A 177 -8.66 -5.68 -21.65
CA ARG A 177 -9.53 -4.49 -21.72
C ARG A 177 -8.90 -3.36 -22.54
N TRP A 178 -7.62 -3.06 -22.34
CA TRP A 178 -6.94 -2.00 -23.10
C TRP A 178 -6.78 -2.37 -24.58
N VAL A 179 -6.50 -3.64 -24.85
CA VAL A 179 -6.45 -4.17 -26.22
C VAL A 179 -7.81 -3.99 -26.90
N PHE A 180 -8.91 -4.39 -26.26
CA PHE A 180 -10.25 -4.19 -26.82
C PHE A 180 -10.61 -2.72 -27.03
N LEU A 181 -10.23 -1.83 -26.12
CA LEU A 181 -10.45 -0.39 -26.29
C LEU A 181 -9.72 0.17 -27.51
N LYS A 182 -8.59 -0.43 -27.91
CA LYS A 182 -7.88 -0.06 -29.14
C LYS A 182 -8.54 -0.58 -30.41
N PHE A 183 -9.39 -1.60 -30.31
CA PHE A 183 -10.24 -2.06 -31.39
C PHE A 183 -11.61 -1.35 -31.42
N GLU A 184 -11.93 -0.52 -30.43
CA GLU A 184 -13.17 0.24 -30.43
C GLU A 184 -13.18 1.25 -31.60
N GLY A 185 -14.27 1.24 -32.37
CA GLY A 185 -14.38 2.05 -33.59
C GLY A 185 -13.69 1.45 -34.82
N ILE A 186 -13.23 0.19 -34.75
CA ILE A 186 -12.85 -0.60 -35.92
C ILE A 186 -14.04 -1.47 -36.33
N ASP A 187 -14.77 -1.02 -37.33
CA ASP A 187 -15.90 -1.76 -37.90
C ASP A 187 -15.46 -2.47 -39.18
N THR A 188 -15.94 -3.69 -39.39
CA THR A 188 -15.74 -4.44 -40.64
C THR A 188 -17.09 -4.67 -41.31
N LEU A 189 -17.24 -4.14 -42.52
CA LEU A 189 -18.42 -4.34 -43.37
C LEU A 189 -18.08 -5.37 -44.44
N GLU A 190 -18.78 -6.51 -44.42
CA GLU A 190 -18.72 -7.47 -45.53
C GLU A 190 -19.93 -7.28 -46.44
N PHE A 191 -19.68 -6.97 -47.71
CA PHE A 191 -20.72 -6.84 -48.72
C PHE A 191 -20.28 -7.50 -50.03
N GLY A 192 -21.07 -8.44 -50.54
CA GLY A 192 -20.81 -9.08 -51.83
C GLY A 192 -19.49 -9.86 -51.92
N GLY A 193 -19.00 -10.41 -50.80
CA GLY A 193 -17.71 -11.12 -50.73
C GLY A 193 -16.48 -10.21 -50.62
N GLN A 194 -16.67 -8.89 -50.45
CA GLN A 194 -15.61 -7.94 -50.16
C GLN A 194 -15.71 -7.46 -48.71
N SER A 195 -14.57 -7.38 -48.03
CA SER A 195 -14.45 -6.88 -46.66
C SER A 195 -13.87 -5.46 -46.63
N PHE A 196 -14.60 -4.51 -46.06
CA PHE A 196 -14.17 -3.14 -45.85
C PHE A 196 -13.93 -2.91 -44.35
N THR A 197 -12.75 -2.44 -43.97
CA THR A 197 -12.44 -2.09 -42.57
C THR A 197 -12.43 -0.57 -42.43
N THR A 198 -13.31 -0.03 -41.58
CA THR A 198 -13.34 1.39 -41.21
C THR A 198 -12.81 1.54 -39.79
N ALA A 199 -11.79 2.37 -39.60
CA ALA A 199 -11.29 2.73 -38.27
C ALA A 199 -11.61 4.20 -37.99
N ALA A 200 -12.31 4.49 -36.89
CA ALA A 200 -12.45 5.84 -36.39
C ALA A 200 -11.09 6.36 -35.92
N ALA A 201 -10.64 7.48 -36.50
CA ALA A 201 -9.36 8.13 -36.19
C ALA A 201 -9.33 8.75 -34.78
#